data_AF-A0A1C5G6P5-F1
#
_entry.id   AF-A0A1C5G6P5-F1
#
_cell.length_a   1.000
_cell.length_b   1.000
_cell.length_c   1.000
_cell.angle_alpha   90.00
_cell.angle_beta   90.00
_cell.angle_gamma   90.00
#
_symmetry.space_group_name_H-M   'P 1'
#
loop_
_entity.id
_entity.type
_entity.pdbx_description
1 polymer ?
#
loop_
_entity_poly.entity_id
_entity_poly.type
_entity_poly.pdbx_seq_one_letter_code
_entity_poly.pdbx_strand_id
1 'polypeptide(L)'
;MAEPVRARRLGDEEGRRPQQLVRRGKHESIRVRRALIILASASGTPVPAIARLVAAHEDTVRDVIHRFNEVGLRALDPQWAGGRPRLISDDDQRFIVATAMTRPKRVGRPFTHWSIRKLADYLATNRARRVLIGRERLRRILRHHDVSFQCTRTW
;
A
#
# COMPACT_ATOMS: atom_id res chain seq x y z
N MET A 1 3.44 -9.41 38.14
CA MET A 1 4.51 -9.48 37.11
C MET A 1 3.93 -10.23 35.92
N ALA A 2 3.84 -9.62 34.74
CA ALA A 2 3.33 -10.30 33.54
C ALA A 2 4.37 -11.32 33.03
N GLU A 3 3.92 -12.45 32.49
CA GLU A 3 4.83 -13.47 31.94
C GLU A 3 5.62 -12.93 30.74
N PRO A 4 6.93 -13.25 30.62
CA PRO A 4 7.72 -12.86 29.47
C PRO A 4 7.18 -13.50 28.18
N VAL A 5 6.93 -12.69 27.16
CA VAL A 5 6.51 -13.16 25.83
C VAL A 5 7.63 -14.01 25.20
N ARG A 6 7.30 -15.24 24.80
CA ARG A 6 8.24 -16.18 24.17
C ARG A 6 7.62 -16.86 22.96
N ALA A 7 8.48 -17.21 22.00
CA ALA A 7 8.10 -18.09 20.91
C ALA A 7 7.70 -19.46 21.47
N ARG A 8 6.59 -20.01 20.98
CA ARG A 8 6.21 -21.39 21.28
C ARG A 8 7.28 -22.38 20.80
N ARG A 9 7.24 -23.60 21.33
CA ARG A 9 8.16 -24.67 20.90
C ARG A 9 8.14 -24.80 19.38
N LEU A 10 9.33 -24.71 18.77
CA LEU A 10 9.52 -24.86 17.34
C LEU A 10 9.41 -26.34 16.98
N GLY A 11 8.59 -26.69 15.98
CA GLY A 11 8.68 -28.00 15.33
C GLY A 11 9.96 -28.14 14.49
N ASP A 12 10.30 -29.34 14.04
CA ASP A 12 11.55 -29.60 13.32
C ASP A 12 11.70 -28.76 12.04
N GLU A 13 10.63 -28.63 11.25
CA GLU A 13 10.62 -27.76 10.07
C GLU A 13 10.66 -26.27 10.42
N GLU A 14 9.99 -25.88 11.51
CA GLU A 14 9.95 -24.51 12.01
C GLU A 14 11.28 -24.06 12.62
N GLY A 15 12.14 -24.99 13.05
CA GLY A 15 13.52 -24.71 13.46
C GLY A 15 14.48 -24.60 12.28
N ARG A 16 14.37 -25.51 11.30
CA ARG A 16 15.29 -25.57 10.15
C ARG A 16 15.16 -24.35 9.23
N ARG A 17 13.94 -23.89 8.95
CA ARG A 17 13.71 -22.82 7.96
C ARG A 17 14.25 -21.45 8.41
N PRO A 18 14.02 -20.98 9.65
CA PRO A 18 14.68 -19.78 10.16
C PRO A 18 16.20 -19.92 10.20
N GLN A 19 16.74 -21.08 10.61
CA GLN A 19 18.19 -21.31 10.62
C GLN A 19 18.81 -21.19 9.23
N GLN A 20 18.18 -21.78 8.20
CA GLN A 20 18.65 -21.66 6.82
C GLN A 20 18.57 -20.21 6.32
N LEU A 21 17.49 -19.49 6.64
CA LEU A 21 17.32 -18.08 6.29
C LEU A 21 18.45 -17.23 6.87
N VAL A 22 18.76 -17.40 8.16
CA VAL A 22 19.84 -16.67 8.83
C VAL A 22 21.21 -17.01 8.22
N ARG A 23 21.45 -18.29 7.89
CA ARG A 23 22.75 -18.73 7.33
C ARG A 23 22.99 -18.29 5.87
N ARG A 24 21.93 -18.23 5.05
CA ARG A 24 22.05 -17.99 3.59
C ARG A 24 21.61 -16.59 3.15
N GLY A 25 20.80 -15.91 3.96
CA GLY A 25 20.16 -14.64 3.59
C GLY A 25 21.09 -13.44 3.79
N LYS A 26 20.86 -12.38 3.00
CA LYS A 26 21.45 -11.06 3.27
C LYS A 26 20.94 -10.58 4.63
N HIS A 27 21.85 -10.32 5.58
CA HIS A 27 21.54 -9.93 6.97
C HIS A 27 20.58 -8.72 7.08
N GLU A 28 20.53 -7.87 6.04
CA GLU A 28 19.66 -6.70 5.96
C GLU A 28 18.17 -7.01 5.68
N SER A 29 17.81 -8.23 5.29
CA SER A 29 16.42 -8.53 4.95
C SER A 29 15.54 -8.66 6.21
N ILE A 30 14.34 -8.08 6.15
CA ILE A 30 13.32 -8.17 7.23
C ILE A 30 13.06 -9.63 7.61
N ARG A 31 13.06 -10.53 6.64
CA ARG A 31 12.85 -11.97 6.85
C ARG A 31 13.95 -12.59 7.71
N VAL A 32 15.22 -12.25 7.48
CA VAL A 32 16.36 -12.72 8.30
C VAL A 32 16.28 -12.16 9.72
N ARG A 33 15.95 -10.87 9.87
CA ARG A 33 15.83 -10.23 11.18
C ARG A 33 14.70 -10.85 12.02
N ARG A 34 13.55 -11.14 11.41
CA ARG A 34 12.43 -11.85 12.07
C ARG A 34 12.80 -13.29 12.43
N ALA A 35 13.55 -13.99 11.56
CA ALA A 35 14.05 -15.33 11.86
C ALA A 35 15.00 -15.34 13.07
N LEU A 36 15.91 -14.37 13.17
CA LEU A 36 16.80 -14.19 14.33
C LEU A 36 16.01 -13.98 15.63
N ILE A 37 14.97 -13.12 15.60
CA ILE A 37 14.10 -12.88 16.75
C ILE A 37 13.48 -14.19 17.25
N ILE A 38 12.89 -14.98 16.34
CA ILE A 38 12.21 -16.23 16.69
C ILE A 38 13.20 -17.26 17.25
N LEU A 39 14.37 -17.43 16.62
CA LEU A 39 15.40 -18.36 17.09
C LEU A 39 15.95 -17.98 18.47
N ALA A 40 16.23 -16.69 18.69
CA ALA A 40 16.74 -16.21 19.97
C ALA A 40 15.68 -16.36 21.08
N SER A 41 14.42 -16.06 20.77
CA SER A 41 13.30 -16.23 21.70
C SER A 41 13.08 -17.71 22.06
N ALA A 42 13.10 -18.60 21.07
CA ALA A 42 12.98 -20.05 21.29
C ALA A 42 14.14 -20.62 22.11
N SER A 43 15.32 -20.01 22.02
CA SER A 43 16.51 -20.34 22.84
C SER A 43 16.44 -19.76 24.27
N GLY A 44 15.35 -19.08 24.62
CA GLY A 44 15.15 -18.50 25.95
C GLY A 44 15.79 -17.13 26.17
N THR A 45 16.29 -16.47 25.12
CA THR A 45 16.87 -15.12 25.22
C THR A 45 15.77 -14.10 25.56
N PRO A 46 15.97 -13.22 26.56
CA PRO A 46 14.95 -12.24 26.93
C PRO A 46 14.78 -11.14 25.87
N VAL A 47 13.55 -10.63 25.72
CA VAL A 47 13.17 -9.61 24.72
C VAL A 47 14.13 -8.40 24.68
N PRO A 48 14.54 -7.79 25.82
CA PRO A 48 15.47 -6.66 25.79
C PRO A 48 16.84 -7.00 25.17
N ALA A 49 17.33 -8.22 25.37
CA ALA A 49 18.59 -8.67 24.77
C ALA A 49 18.45 -8.92 23.27
N ILE A 50 17.32 -9.49 22.84
CA ILE A 50 17.00 -9.68 21.42
C ILE A 50 16.89 -8.31 20.72
N ALA A 51 16.19 -7.36 21.32
CA ALA A 51 16.01 -6.01 20.78
C ALA A 51 17.34 -5.31 20.50
N ARG A 52 18.31 -5.41 21.43
CA ARG A 52 19.68 -4.93 21.25
C ARG A 52 20.40 -5.67 20.12
N LEU A 53 20.33 -7.00 20.08
CA LEU A 53 20.97 -7.83 19.05
C LEU A 53 20.49 -7.45 17.64
N VAL A 54 19.18 -7.24 17.48
CA VAL A 54 18.62 -6.90 16.17
C VAL A 54 18.51 -5.40 15.93
N ALA A 55 18.99 -4.53 16.82
CA ALA A 55 18.85 -3.06 16.73
C ALA A 55 17.40 -2.58 16.51
N ALA A 56 16.41 -3.19 17.17
CA ALA A 56 14.98 -2.86 17.05
C ALA A 56 14.38 -2.42 18.39
N HIS A 57 13.16 -1.86 18.37
CA HIS A 57 12.39 -1.62 19.58
C HIS A 57 11.89 -2.95 20.18
N GLU A 58 11.75 -3.01 21.51
CA GLU A 58 11.25 -4.22 22.19
C GLU A 58 9.84 -4.60 21.72
N ASP A 59 8.99 -3.63 21.44
CA ASP A 59 7.63 -3.89 20.93
C ASP A 59 7.65 -4.59 19.58
N THR A 60 8.57 -4.23 18.68
CA THR A 60 8.74 -4.95 17.41
C THR A 60 9.11 -6.41 17.63
N VAL A 61 9.92 -6.70 18.65
CA VAL A 61 10.28 -8.07 19.01
C VAL A 61 9.06 -8.82 19.54
N ARG A 62 8.28 -8.20 20.44
CA ARG A 62 7.02 -8.77 20.96
C ARG A 62 6.03 -9.05 19.83
N ASP A 63 5.81 -8.10 18.93
CA ASP A 63 4.90 -8.24 17.79
C ASP A 63 5.29 -9.42 16.89
N VAL A 64 6.58 -9.57 16.59
CA VAL A 64 7.08 -10.69 15.78
C VAL A 64 6.85 -12.03 16.48
N ILE A 65 7.07 -12.09 17.80
CA ILE A 65 6.84 -13.32 18.58
C ILE A 65 5.35 -13.66 18.65
N HIS A 66 4.49 -12.68 18.94
CA HIS A 66 3.03 -12.87 18.94
C HIS A 66 2.55 -13.35 17.56
N ARG A 67 3.01 -12.70 16.51
CA ARG A 67 2.67 -13.08 15.14
C ARG A 67 3.13 -14.50 14.80
N PHE A 68 4.32 -14.89 15.23
CA PHE A 68 4.81 -16.26 15.05
C PHE A 68 3.94 -17.26 15.81
N ASN A 69 3.54 -16.94 17.04
CA ASN A 69 2.68 -17.81 17.83
C ASN A 69 1.29 -17.99 17.19
N GLU A 70 0.76 -16.96 16.52
CA GLU A 70 -0.52 -17.01 15.78
C GLU A 70 -0.44 -17.77 14.45
N VAL A 71 0.55 -17.46 13.60
CA VAL A 71 0.55 -17.89 12.18
C VAL A 71 1.79 -18.69 11.76
N GLY A 72 2.69 -19.01 12.70
CA GLY A 72 3.91 -19.78 12.47
C GLY A 72 4.87 -19.08 11.51
N LEU A 73 5.51 -19.86 10.62
CA LEU A 73 6.51 -19.38 9.67
C LEU A 73 6.04 -18.26 8.73
N ARG A 74 4.72 -18.09 8.53
CA ARG A 74 4.16 -16.96 7.76
C ARG A 74 4.49 -15.61 8.40
N ALA A 75 4.80 -15.57 9.70
CA ALA A 75 5.22 -14.36 10.39
C ALA A 75 6.56 -13.80 9.88
N LEU A 76 7.38 -14.63 9.22
CA LEU A 76 8.65 -14.20 8.64
C LEU A 76 8.47 -13.25 7.45
N ASP A 77 7.32 -13.32 6.78
CA ASP A 77 7.05 -12.52 5.59
C ASP A 77 6.56 -11.12 5.98
N PRO A 78 7.22 -10.04 5.51
CA PRO A 78 6.70 -8.70 5.70
C PRO A 78 5.33 -8.59 5.01
N GLN A 79 4.34 -8.13 5.76
CA GLN A 79 3.08 -7.70 5.18
C GLN A 79 3.31 -6.31 4.59
N TRP A 80 3.69 -6.27 3.31
CA TRP A 80 3.66 -5.04 2.55
C TRP A 80 2.20 -4.64 2.38
N ALA A 81 1.68 -3.82 3.30
CA ALA A 81 0.47 -3.09 3.01
C ALA A 81 0.83 -2.12 1.88
N GLY A 82 0.40 -2.43 0.65
CA GLY A 82 0.36 -1.42 -0.40
C GLY A 82 -0.32 -0.19 0.19
N GLY A 83 0.27 0.99 -0.01
CA GLY A 83 -0.23 2.23 0.57
C GLY A 83 -1.73 2.43 0.28
N ARG A 84 -2.33 3.44 0.91
CA ARG A 84 -3.77 3.73 0.81
C ARG A 84 -4.33 3.44 -0.60
N PRO A 85 -5.36 2.57 -0.73
CA PRO A 85 -5.90 2.17 -2.03
C PRO A 85 -6.21 3.38 -2.92
N ARG A 86 -5.96 3.24 -4.22
CA ARG A 86 -6.25 4.30 -5.19
C ARG A 86 -7.76 4.53 -5.26
N LEU A 87 -8.20 5.75 -4.91
CA LEU A 87 -9.61 6.15 -4.98
C LEU A 87 -10.16 6.34 -6.41
N ILE A 88 -9.29 6.40 -7.42
CA ILE A 88 -9.66 6.53 -8.83
C ILE A 88 -9.11 5.30 -9.52
N SER A 89 -10.01 4.46 -10.03
CA SER A 89 -9.66 3.28 -10.79
C SER A 89 -9.19 3.64 -12.20
N ASP A 90 -8.55 2.70 -12.89
CA ASP A 90 -8.16 2.90 -14.29
C ASP A 90 -9.38 3.12 -15.19
N ASP A 91 -10.51 2.50 -14.86
CA ASP A 91 -11.78 2.71 -15.53
C ASP A 91 -12.33 4.13 -15.32
N ASP A 92 -12.19 4.67 -14.11
CA ASP A 92 -12.56 6.07 -13.85
C ASP A 92 -11.66 7.02 -14.65
N GLN A 93 -10.37 6.70 -14.77
CA GLN A 93 -9.44 7.48 -15.57
C GLN A 93 -9.83 7.47 -17.06
N ARG A 94 -10.15 6.30 -17.62
CA ARG A 94 -10.66 6.17 -19.00
C ARG A 94 -11.95 6.97 -19.20
N PHE A 95 -12.87 6.89 -18.25
CA PHE A 95 -14.12 7.64 -18.29
C PHE A 95 -13.90 9.16 -18.24
N ILE A 96 -12.99 9.64 -17.39
CA ILE A 96 -12.60 11.05 -17.30
C ILE A 96 -12.07 11.56 -18.64
N VAL A 97 -11.14 10.83 -19.25
CA VAL A 97 -10.51 11.20 -20.53
C VAL A 97 -11.54 11.23 -21.65
N ALA A 98 -12.37 10.20 -21.77
CA ALA A 98 -13.44 10.14 -22.78
C ALA A 98 -14.45 11.29 -22.63
N THR A 99 -14.82 11.63 -21.39
CA THR A 99 -15.70 12.77 -21.10
C THR A 99 -15.05 14.09 -21.50
N ALA A 100 -13.77 14.27 -21.17
CA ALA A 100 -13.01 15.47 -21.50
C ALA A 100 -12.85 15.71 -23.01
N MET A 101 -12.77 14.64 -23.82
CA MET A 101 -12.72 14.71 -25.28
C MET A 101 -14.09 14.93 -25.93
N THR A 102 -15.18 14.63 -25.23
CA THR A 102 -16.54 14.81 -25.73
C THR A 102 -16.96 16.27 -25.62
N ARG A 103 -17.52 16.87 -26.68
CA ARG A 103 -18.05 18.25 -26.60
C ARG A 103 -19.15 18.34 -25.52
N PRO A 104 -19.13 19.32 -24.61
CA PRO A 104 -20.12 19.42 -23.54
C PRO A 104 -21.58 19.49 -24.02
N LYS A 105 -21.83 20.08 -25.20
CA LYS A 105 -23.16 20.07 -25.84
C LYS A 105 -23.69 18.65 -26.09
N ARG A 106 -22.84 17.69 -26.43
CA ARG A 106 -23.23 16.28 -26.66
C ARG A 106 -23.70 15.59 -25.38
N VAL A 107 -23.23 16.06 -24.22
CA VAL A 107 -23.65 15.56 -22.91
C VAL A 107 -24.67 16.48 -22.22
N GLY A 108 -25.37 17.31 -23.01
CA GLY A 108 -26.49 18.13 -22.54
C GLY A 108 -26.09 19.33 -21.68
N ARG A 109 -24.86 19.84 -21.81
CA ARG A 109 -24.39 21.02 -21.04
C ARG A 109 -24.47 22.31 -21.87
N PRO A 110 -24.86 23.45 -21.25
CA PRO A 110 -25.13 24.72 -21.95
C PRO A 110 -23.82 25.50 -22.23
N PHE A 111 -22.74 24.82 -22.57
CA PHE A 111 -21.46 25.46 -22.90
C PHE A 111 -20.71 24.67 -23.98
N THR A 112 -19.78 25.34 -24.66
CA THR A 112 -19.04 24.81 -25.81
C THR A 112 -17.74 24.08 -25.43
N HIS A 113 -17.11 24.47 -24.32
CA HIS A 113 -15.81 23.93 -23.90
C HIS A 113 -15.81 23.52 -22.43
N TRP A 114 -15.04 22.47 -22.14
CA TRP A 114 -14.73 22.09 -20.77
C TRP A 114 -13.77 23.10 -20.14
N SER A 115 -13.95 23.29 -18.84
CA SER A 115 -12.90 23.76 -17.95
C SER A 115 -12.68 22.70 -16.89
N ILE A 116 -11.54 22.71 -16.20
CA ILE A 116 -11.26 21.76 -15.12
C ILE A 116 -12.38 21.76 -14.07
N ARG A 117 -12.91 22.95 -13.75
CA ARG A 117 -14.03 23.09 -12.80
C ARG A 117 -15.31 22.45 -13.35
N LYS A 118 -15.72 22.81 -14.58
CA LYS A 118 -16.93 22.29 -15.22
C LYS A 118 -16.88 20.77 -15.38
N LEU A 119 -15.72 20.22 -15.70
CA LEU A 119 -15.52 18.78 -15.84
C LEU A 119 -15.59 18.08 -14.47
N ALA A 120 -14.96 18.61 -13.43
CA ALA A 120 -15.08 18.06 -12.08
C ALA A 120 -16.54 18.05 -11.58
N ASP A 121 -17.27 19.15 -11.80
CA ASP A 121 -18.68 19.27 -11.41
C ASP A 121 -19.55 18.27 -12.19
N TYR A 122 -19.29 18.09 -13.48
CA TYR A 122 -19.97 17.08 -14.30
C TYR A 122 -19.72 15.66 -13.79
N LEU A 123 -18.46 15.30 -13.56
CA LEU A 123 -18.06 13.97 -13.08
C LEU A 123 -18.66 13.64 -11.70
N ALA A 124 -18.80 14.64 -10.83
CA ALA A 124 -19.38 14.47 -9.50
C ALA A 124 -20.91 14.33 -9.50
N THR A 125 -21.59 14.81 -10.55
CA THR A 125 -23.06 14.82 -10.68
C THR A 125 -23.60 13.85 -11.74
N ASN A 126 -22.72 13.15 -12.46
CA ASN A 126 -23.13 12.22 -13.50
C ASN A 126 -23.79 10.97 -12.91
N ARG A 127 -25.03 10.69 -13.36
CA ARG A 127 -25.84 9.55 -12.91
C ARG A 127 -25.32 8.20 -13.41
N ALA A 128 -24.65 8.18 -14.57
CA ALA A 128 -24.12 6.93 -15.14
C ALA A 128 -22.87 6.43 -14.41
N ARG A 129 -21.97 7.35 -14.03
CA ARG A 129 -20.76 7.04 -13.28
C ARG A 129 -20.30 8.28 -12.51
N ARG A 130 -20.37 8.21 -11.19
CA ARG A 130 -19.96 9.29 -10.29
C ARG A 130 -18.48 9.15 -9.96
N VAL A 131 -17.69 10.17 -10.30
CA VAL A 131 -16.25 10.20 -10.02
C VAL A 131 -15.92 11.44 -9.19
N LEU A 132 -15.55 11.24 -7.92
CA LEU A 132 -15.13 12.32 -7.02
C LEU A 132 -13.63 12.54 -7.15
N ILE A 133 -13.25 13.65 -7.79
CA ILE A 133 -11.85 13.97 -8.06
C ILE A 133 -11.54 15.44 -7.75
N GLY A 134 -10.42 15.65 -7.05
CA GLY A 134 -9.89 16.99 -6.82
C GLY A 134 -9.37 17.63 -8.11
N ARG A 135 -9.50 18.96 -8.22
CA ARG A 135 -9.13 19.73 -9.43
C ARG A 135 -7.69 19.48 -9.89
N GLU A 136 -6.72 19.39 -8.98
CA GLU A 136 -5.33 19.15 -9.36
C GLU A 136 -5.09 17.70 -9.83
N ARG A 137 -5.72 16.71 -9.19
CA ARG A 137 -5.63 15.33 -9.65
C ARG A 137 -6.25 15.18 -11.04
N LEU A 138 -7.38 15.84 -11.29
CA LEU A 138 -8.00 15.90 -12.62
C LEU A 138 -7.05 16.55 -13.63
N ARG A 139 -6.42 17.69 -13.28
CA ARG A 139 -5.44 18.36 -14.15
C ARG A 139 -4.25 17.48 -14.48
N ARG A 140 -3.73 16.72 -13.51
CA ARG A 140 -2.63 15.76 -13.71
C ARG A 140 -3.03 14.62 -14.63
N ILE A 141 -4.23 14.06 -14.46
CA ILE A 141 -4.76 13.03 -15.35
C ILE A 141 -4.85 13.57 -16.77
N LEU A 142 -5.46 14.74 -16.97
CA LEU A 142 -5.60 15.31 -18.31
C LEU A 142 -4.23 15.60 -18.96
N ARG A 143 -3.27 16.15 -18.20
CA ARG A 143 -1.90 16.38 -18.68
C ARG A 143 -1.17 15.09 -19.03
N HIS A 144 -1.35 14.03 -18.24
CA HIS A 144 -0.73 12.73 -18.52
C HIS A 144 -1.28 12.06 -19.79
N HIS A 145 -2.51 12.39 -20.18
CA HIS A 145 -3.17 11.92 -21.41
C HIS A 145 -3.15 12.95 -22.54
N ASP A 146 -2.32 14.00 -22.42
CA ASP A 146 -2.19 15.10 -23.41
C ASP A 146 -3.52 15.78 -23.79
N VAL A 147 -4.52 15.73 -22.91
CA VAL A 147 -5.82 16.37 -23.12
C VAL A 147 -5.72 17.85 -22.74
N SER A 148 -5.86 18.71 -23.74
CA SER A 148 -5.89 20.15 -23.58
C SER A 148 -7.24 20.73 -23.99
N PHE A 149 -7.75 21.69 -23.21
CA PHE A 149 -9.01 22.40 -23.50
C PHE A 149 -8.80 23.66 -24.36
N GLN A 150 -7.67 23.77 -25.07
CA GLN A 150 -7.32 24.98 -25.81
C GLN A 150 -8.40 25.38 -26.82
N CYS A 151 -8.58 26.69 -26.91
CA CYS A 151 -9.51 27.36 -27.79
C CYS A 151 -8.94 27.36 -29.22
N THR A 152 -9.65 26.78 -30.19
CA THR A 152 -9.39 27.12 -31.59
C THR A 152 -9.91 28.54 -31.80
N ARG A 153 -9.01 29.52 -31.75
CA ARG A 153 -9.34 30.91 -32.10
C ARG A 153 -9.50 30.98 -33.62
N THR A 154 -10.73 30.89 -34.11
CA THR A 154 -11.06 31.27 -35.48
C THR A 154 -11.13 32.80 -35.53
N TRP A 155 -10.21 33.41 -36.28
CA TRP A 155 -10.21 34.83 -36.60
C TRP A 155 -11.38 35.19 -37.51
#